data_AF-A0AAW2DMF3-F1
#
_entry.id   AF-A0AAW2DMF3-F1
#
_cell.length_a   1.000
_cell.length_b   1.000
_cell.length_c   1.000
_cell.angle_alpha   90.00
_cell.angle_beta   90.00
_cell.angle_gamma   90.00
#
_symmetry.space_group_name_H-M   'P 1'
#
loop_
_entity.id
_entity.type
_entity.pdbx_description
1 polymer ?
#
loop_
_entity_poly.entity_id
_entity_poly.type
_entity_poly.pdbx_seq_one_letter_code
_entity_poly.pdbx_strand_id
1 'polypeptide(L)'
;MVANNYLNEGKTHPEVIDLIVLGFTGKLLQWWNNCLTDESKDDIKNAVQKNEEGLPIFEDPSGRGIPDGVNTLIYTIINHFVGKPSNITSRIYDQLSNLRYRTLGDYRWYEDVFTTRVMNRSDCNSPFWKEKFINGLPTLFGEKVKETLCNSLGEIDYDNLTYGDISSTIRSVGMKMCRDFKIQSQASKSKAKYELGTFCTQYGLPPIAPS
;
A
#
# COMPACT_ATOMS: atom_id res chain seq x y z
N MET A 1 9.94 23.31 0.43
CA MET A 1 8.48 23.49 0.25
C MET A 1 8.21 24.94 -0.11
N VAL A 2 7.40 25.21 -1.15
CA VAL A 2 7.09 26.58 -1.62
C VAL A 2 6.45 27.44 -0.50
N ALA A 3 5.67 26.84 0.39
CA ALA A 3 5.08 27.52 1.55
C ALA A 3 6.14 28.14 2.49
N ASN A 4 7.25 27.44 2.76
CA ASN A 4 8.32 27.96 3.62
C ASN A 4 9.01 29.19 3.01
N ASN A 5 9.08 29.28 1.68
CA ASN A 5 9.63 30.46 1.03
C ASN A 5 8.75 31.68 1.28
N TYR A 6 7.43 31.53 1.18
CA TYR A 6 6.49 32.62 1.46
C TYR A 6 6.48 33.03 2.94
N LEU A 7 6.61 32.08 3.86
CA LEU A 7 6.78 32.38 5.29
C LEU A 7 8.10 33.13 5.54
N ASN A 8 9.20 32.72 4.88
CA ASN A 8 10.49 33.40 4.97
C ASN A 8 10.48 34.81 4.35
N GLU A 9 9.57 35.07 3.40
CA GLU A 9 9.30 36.40 2.84
C GLU A 9 8.41 37.27 3.75
N GLY A 10 8.03 36.77 4.94
CA GLY A 10 7.25 37.50 5.94
C GLY A 10 5.74 37.39 5.78
N LYS A 11 5.22 36.52 4.90
CA LYS A 11 3.78 36.24 4.85
C LYS A 11 3.36 35.44 6.08
N THR A 12 2.18 35.75 6.59
CA THR A 12 1.57 35.04 7.72
C THR A 12 1.04 33.67 7.30
N HIS A 13 0.87 32.75 8.25
CA HIS A 13 0.29 31.43 7.98
C HIS A 13 -1.11 31.51 7.31
N PRO A 14 -2.05 32.37 7.76
CA PRO A 14 -3.32 32.56 7.07
C PRO A 14 -3.18 32.97 5.60
N GLU A 15 -2.29 33.93 5.29
CA GLU A 15 -2.05 34.38 3.91
C GLU A 15 -1.46 33.27 3.04
N VAL A 16 -0.52 32.49 3.58
CA VAL A 16 0.06 31.34 2.88
C VAL A 16 -0.98 30.25 2.64
N ILE A 17 -1.87 30.01 3.61
CA ILE A 17 -2.98 29.06 3.46
C ILE A 17 -3.94 29.52 2.38
N ASP A 18 -4.31 30.80 2.34
CA ASP A 18 -5.18 31.33 1.29
C ASP A 18 -4.55 31.15 -0.10
N LEU A 19 -3.24 31.38 -0.23
CA LEU A 19 -2.51 31.09 -1.47
C LEU A 19 -2.52 29.61 -1.84
N ILE A 20 -2.38 28.70 -0.87
CA ILE A 20 -2.44 27.25 -1.10
C ILE A 20 -3.85 26.83 -1.55
N VAL A 21 -4.89 27.36 -0.88
CA VAL A 21 -6.30 27.07 -1.16
C VAL A 21 -6.70 27.53 -2.56
N LEU A 22 -6.16 28.65 -3.05
CA LEU A 22 -6.36 29.09 -4.45
C LEU A 22 -5.88 28.05 -5.47
N GLY A 23 -4.90 27.21 -5.11
CA GLY A 23 -4.42 26.10 -5.93
C GLY A 23 -5.26 24.82 -5.82
N PHE A 24 -6.23 24.74 -4.91
CA PHE A 24 -7.07 23.55 -4.76
C PHE A 24 -8.00 23.39 -5.95
N THR A 25 -8.15 22.15 -6.41
CA THR A 25 -9.06 21.79 -7.50
C THR A 25 -9.76 20.46 -7.20
N GLY A 26 -10.86 20.19 -7.93
CA GLY A 26 -11.60 18.93 -7.85
C GLY A 26 -12.10 18.61 -6.43
N LYS A 27 -11.86 17.38 -5.97
CA LYS A 27 -12.33 16.89 -4.67
C LYS A 27 -11.75 17.68 -3.49
N LEU A 28 -10.51 18.16 -3.60
CA LEU A 28 -9.86 18.92 -2.53
C LEU A 28 -10.51 20.28 -2.34
N LEU A 29 -10.85 20.97 -3.44
CA LEU A 29 -11.57 22.24 -3.40
C LEU A 29 -13.00 22.07 -2.85
N GLN A 30 -13.72 21.04 -3.31
CA GLN A 30 -15.08 20.75 -2.83
C GLN A 30 -15.10 20.43 -1.34
N TRP A 31 -14.12 19.65 -0.85
CA TRP A 31 -13.95 19.39 0.57
C TRP A 31 -13.73 20.67 1.37
N TRP A 32 -12.78 21.51 0.94
CA TRP A 32 -12.50 22.77 1.61
C TRP A 32 -13.73 23.68 1.67
N ASN A 33 -14.46 23.82 0.57
CA ASN A 33 -15.60 24.74 0.49
C ASN A 33 -16.85 24.22 1.21
N ASN A 34 -17.15 22.92 1.08
CA ASN A 34 -18.45 22.36 1.44
C ASN A 34 -18.43 21.47 2.69
N CYS A 35 -17.29 20.88 3.05
CA CYS A 35 -17.18 19.97 4.19
C CYS A 35 -16.61 20.63 5.45
N LEU A 36 -15.79 21.67 5.30
CA LEU A 36 -15.27 22.45 6.44
C LEU A 36 -16.18 23.63 6.75
N THR A 37 -16.52 23.79 8.03
CA THR A 37 -17.17 25.01 8.53
C THR A 37 -16.18 26.17 8.51
N ASP A 38 -16.69 27.40 8.51
CA ASP A 38 -15.82 28.57 8.55
C ASP A 38 -15.03 28.66 9.86
N GLU A 39 -15.61 28.19 10.97
CA GLU A 39 -14.89 28.01 12.24
C GLU A 39 -13.71 27.06 12.10
N SER A 40 -13.90 25.88 11.49
CA SER A 40 -12.79 24.95 11.27
C SER A 40 -11.72 25.50 10.33
N LYS A 41 -12.10 26.31 9.33
CA LYS A 41 -11.14 26.98 8.45
C LYS A 41 -10.33 28.01 9.22
N ASP A 42 -10.97 28.76 10.12
CA ASP A 42 -10.31 29.74 10.98
C ASP A 42 -9.37 29.06 11.99
N ASP A 43 -9.82 27.98 12.63
CA ASP A 43 -9.00 27.15 13.52
C ASP A 43 -7.74 26.63 12.80
N ILE A 44 -7.87 26.17 11.55
CA ILE A 44 -6.73 25.73 10.74
C ILE A 44 -5.80 26.90 10.45
N LYS A 45 -6.33 28.07 10.08
CA LYS A 45 -5.51 29.25 9.73
C LYS A 45 -4.71 29.78 10.92
N ASN A 46 -5.34 29.80 12.09
CA ASN A 46 -4.81 30.36 13.32
C ASN A 46 -4.20 29.30 14.25
N ALA A 47 -4.00 28.07 13.76
CA ALA A 47 -3.42 27.00 14.55
C ALA A 47 -2.02 27.37 15.06
N VAL A 48 -1.71 26.90 16.26
CA VAL A 48 -0.41 27.09 16.94
C VAL A 48 0.20 25.75 17.29
N GLN A 49 1.53 25.71 17.37
CA GLN A 49 2.26 24.51 17.77
C GLN A 49 1.86 24.10 19.18
N LYS A 50 1.74 22.78 19.40
CA LYS A 50 1.41 22.19 20.69
C LYS A 50 2.50 21.22 21.12
N ASN A 51 2.75 21.15 22.42
CA ASN A 51 3.68 20.19 23.01
C ASN A 51 3.02 18.78 23.12
N GLU A 52 3.74 17.82 23.69
CA GLU A 52 3.26 16.45 23.85
C GLU A 52 2.01 16.33 24.74
N GLU A 53 1.79 17.28 25.66
CA GLU A 53 0.57 17.36 26.48
C GLU A 53 -0.59 18.10 25.78
N GLY A 54 -0.39 18.58 24.54
CA GLY A 54 -1.40 19.32 23.78
C GLY A 54 -1.55 20.79 24.16
N LEU A 55 -0.62 21.34 24.96
CA LEU A 55 -0.60 22.74 25.35
C LEU A 55 0.11 23.60 24.29
N PRO A 56 -0.36 24.83 24.02
CA PRO A 56 0.30 25.73 23.09
C PRO A 56 1.76 26.02 23.49
N ILE A 57 2.65 25.98 22.51
CA ILE A 57 4.04 26.40 22.67
C ILE A 57 4.11 27.90 22.35
N PHE A 58 4.61 28.68 23.30
CA PHE A 58 4.74 30.13 23.17
C PHE A 58 6.14 30.53 22.70
N GLU A 59 6.20 31.47 21.77
CA GLU A 59 7.45 31.98 21.19
C GLU A 59 8.17 32.94 22.16
N ASP A 60 7.41 33.62 23.02
CA ASP A 60 7.90 34.67 23.89
C ASP A 60 7.12 34.75 25.22
N PRO A 61 7.61 35.53 26.21
CA PRO A 61 6.91 35.78 27.47
C PRO A 61 5.58 36.53 27.29
N SER A 62 5.30 37.07 26.09
CA SER A 62 4.04 37.72 25.73
C SER A 62 2.89 36.72 25.58
N GLY A 63 3.19 35.42 25.55
CA GLY A 63 2.19 34.36 25.40
C GLY A 63 1.64 34.24 23.98
N ARG A 64 2.40 34.65 22.95
CA ARG A 64 2.01 34.38 21.56
C ARG A 64 2.44 32.96 21.18
N GLY A 65 1.47 32.15 20.76
CA GLY A 65 1.74 30.79 20.29
C GLY A 65 2.51 30.81 18.97
N ILE A 66 3.44 29.87 18.78
CA ILE A 66 4.17 29.72 17.51
C ILE A 66 3.15 29.31 16.43
N PRO A 67 2.97 30.07 15.34
CA PRO A 67 2.01 29.73 14.29
C PRO A 67 2.33 28.39 13.61
N ASP A 68 1.30 27.59 13.34
CA ASP A 68 1.40 26.24 12.76
C ASP A 68 0.30 25.92 11.73
N GLY A 69 -0.40 26.96 11.24
CA GLY A 69 -1.53 26.77 10.34
C GLY A 69 -1.24 25.97 9.07
N VAL A 70 -0.08 26.17 8.42
CA VAL A 70 0.30 25.42 7.20
C VAL A 70 0.45 23.93 7.49
N ASN A 71 1.12 23.54 8.58
CA ASN A 71 1.28 22.14 8.95
C ASN A 71 -0.06 21.53 9.37
N THR A 72 -0.88 22.30 10.10
CA THR A 72 -2.24 21.89 10.48
C THR A 72 -3.12 21.65 9.26
N LEU A 73 -3.03 22.50 8.22
CA LEU A 73 -3.73 22.30 6.95
C LEU A 73 -3.29 21.00 6.27
N ILE A 74 -1.98 20.77 6.14
CA ILE A 74 -1.41 19.56 5.55
C ILE A 74 -1.89 18.31 6.29
N TYR A 75 -1.77 18.32 7.63
CA TYR A 75 -2.22 17.22 8.47
C TYR A 75 -3.72 16.95 8.31
N THR A 76 -4.54 18.00 8.30
CA THR A 76 -5.99 17.90 8.16
C THR A 76 -6.38 17.29 6.80
N ILE A 77 -5.71 17.69 5.71
CA ILE A 77 -5.91 17.10 4.37
C ILE A 77 -5.55 15.61 4.38
N ILE A 78 -4.37 15.25 4.90
CA ILE A 78 -3.92 13.86 4.97
C ILE A 78 -4.91 13.03 5.79
N ASN A 79 -5.31 13.53 6.96
CA ASN A 79 -6.24 12.84 7.84
C ASN A 79 -7.61 12.62 7.17
N HIS A 80 -8.12 13.59 6.40
CA HIS A 80 -9.42 13.44 5.73
C HIS A 80 -9.37 12.44 4.56
N PHE A 81 -8.39 12.56 3.67
CA PHE A 81 -8.35 11.78 2.42
C PHE A 81 -7.65 10.43 2.57
N VAL A 82 -6.66 10.34 3.46
CA VAL A 82 -5.85 9.14 3.67
C VAL A 82 -6.25 8.43 4.96
N GLY A 83 -6.60 9.19 6.00
CA GLY A 83 -6.86 8.70 7.36
C GLY A 83 -5.66 8.92 8.29
N LYS A 84 -5.87 8.75 9.60
CA LYS A 84 -4.79 8.82 10.60
C LYS A 84 -3.69 7.81 10.26
N PRO A 85 -2.39 8.17 10.37
CA PRO A 85 -1.29 7.23 10.16
C PRO A 85 -1.42 5.93 10.98
N SER A 86 -1.90 6.03 12.23
CA SER A 86 -2.21 4.88 13.08
C SER A 86 -3.28 3.94 12.50
N ASN A 87 -4.24 4.49 11.75
CA ASN A 87 -5.31 3.73 11.09
C ASN A 87 -4.91 3.23 9.68
N ILE A 88 -3.86 3.77 9.07
CA ILE A 88 -3.37 3.31 7.76
C ILE A 88 -2.81 1.90 7.90
N THR A 89 -2.00 1.65 8.95
CA THR A 89 -1.40 0.34 9.21
C THR A 89 -2.46 -0.74 9.45
N SER A 90 -3.51 -0.45 10.23
CA SER A 90 -4.61 -1.40 10.44
C SER A 90 -5.42 -1.64 9.18
N ARG A 91 -5.74 -0.59 8.41
CA ARG A 91 -6.45 -0.74 7.13
C ARG A 91 -5.65 -1.56 6.11
N ILE A 92 -4.34 -1.34 6.00
CA ILE A 92 -3.48 -2.14 5.13
C ILE A 92 -3.44 -3.59 5.61
N TYR A 93 -3.39 -3.82 6.93
CA TYR A 93 -3.48 -5.16 7.49
C TYR A 93 -4.77 -5.86 7.07
N ASP A 94 -5.93 -5.22 7.22
CA ASP A 94 -7.23 -5.79 6.83
C ASP A 94 -7.33 -6.06 5.32
N GLN A 95 -6.74 -5.17 4.52
CA GLN A 95 -6.69 -5.32 3.06
C GLN A 95 -5.79 -6.48 2.62
N LEU A 96 -4.64 -6.67 3.27
CA LEU A 96 -3.69 -7.74 2.96
C LEU A 96 -4.13 -9.08 3.57
N SER A 97 -4.78 -9.05 4.74
CA SER A 97 -5.21 -10.26 5.46
C SER A 97 -6.28 -11.04 4.69
N ASN A 98 -7.11 -10.32 3.95
CA ASN A 98 -8.17 -10.84 3.10
C ASN A 98 -7.78 -11.01 1.62
N LEU A 99 -6.60 -10.52 1.21
CA LEU A 99 -6.16 -10.64 -0.17
C LEU A 99 -5.81 -12.11 -0.48
N ARG A 100 -6.48 -12.68 -1.47
CA ARG A 100 -6.21 -14.03 -1.94
C ARG A 100 -6.11 -14.04 -3.46
N TYR A 101 -5.15 -14.78 -3.95
CA TYR A 101 -4.98 -15.08 -5.35
C TYR A 101 -5.91 -16.25 -5.71
N ARG A 102 -7.05 -15.92 -6.33
CA ARG A 102 -8.15 -16.87 -6.56
C ARG A 102 -7.91 -17.80 -7.74
N THR A 103 -7.19 -17.35 -8.77
CA THR A 103 -6.92 -18.17 -9.96
C THR A 103 -5.51 -17.94 -10.49
N LEU A 104 -4.89 -19.03 -11.00
CA LEU A 104 -3.94 -19.04 -12.12
C LEU A 104 -3.66 -17.67 -12.80
N GLY A 105 -4.68 -17.17 -13.48
CA GLY A 105 -4.61 -16.02 -14.37
C GLY A 105 -4.50 -14.65 -13.69
N ASP A 106 -4.52 -14.53 -12.37
CA ASP A 106 -4.55 -13.23 -11.69
C ASP A 106 -3.23 -12.87 -11.00
N TYR A 107 -2.11 -13.53 -11.34
CA TYR A 107 -0.93 -13.51 -10.47
C TYR A 107 -0.26 -12.15 -10.50
N ARG A 108 -0.11 -11.56 -11.69
CA ARG A 108 0.45 -10.21 -11.82
C ARG A 108 -0.35 -9.19 -11.04
N TRP A 109 -1.69 -9.27 -11.10
CA TRP A 109 -2.56 -8.40 -10.32
C TRP A 109 -2.36 -8.61 -8.80
N TYR A 110 -2.28 -9.87 -8.36
CA TYR A 110 -2.03 -10.18 -6.95
C TYR A 110 -0.67 -9.67 -6.46
N GLU A 111 0.39 -9.94 -7.22
CA GLU A 111 1.75 -9.47 -6.95
C GLU A 111 1.78 -7.95 -6.84
N ASP A 112 1.23 -7.23 -7.82
CA ASP A 112 1.20 -5.76 -7.84
C ASP A 112 0.39 -5.20 -6.66
N VAL A 113 -0.80 -5.75 -6.39
CA VAL A 113 -1.66 -5.27 -5.30
C VAL A 113 -1.05 -5.55 -3.94
N PHE A 114 -0.51 -6.75 -3.72
CA PHE A 114 0.11 -7.10 -2.45
C PHE A 114 1.35 -6.24 -2.20
N THR A 115 2.26 -6.18 -3.17
CA THR A 115 3.52 -5.43 -3.04
C THR A 115 3.26 -3.93 -2.88
N THR A 116 2.38 -3.33 -3.69
CA THR A 116 2.02 -1.90 -3.54
C THR A 116 1.47 -1.59 -2.16
N ARG A 117 0.61 -2.47 -1.60
CA ARG A 117 0.02 -2.24 -0.28
C ARG A 117 1.00 -2.46 0.86
N VAL A 118 1.81 -3.53 0.81
CA VAL A 118 2.75 -3.85 1.88
C VAL A 118 3.86 -2.82 1.98
N MET A 119 4.31 -2.23 0.86
CA MET A 119 5.34 -1.17 0.85
C MET A 119 4.91 0.12 1.56
N ASN A 120 3.62 0.31 1.82
CA ASN A 120 3.11 1.44 2.62
C ASN A 120 3.17 1.18 4.14
N ARG A 121 3.75 0.07 4.58
CA ARG A 121 3.95 -0.26 5.99
C ARG A 121 5.40 -0.05 6.41
N SER A 122 5.61 0.32 7.67
CA SER A 122 6.96 0.43 8.26
C SER A 122 7.62 -0.93 8.48
N ASP A 123 6.84 -1.97 8.75
CA ASP A 123 7.29 -3.36 8.97
C ASP A 123 7.23 -4.21 7.69
N CYS A 124 7.22 -3.60 6.50
CA CYS A 124 6.97 -4.28 5.23
C CYS A 124 7.95 -5.43 4.92
N ASN A 125 9.16 -5.39 5.49
CA ASN A 125 10.19 -6.41 5.28
C ASN A 125 10.16 -7.55 6.33
N SER A 126 9.18 -7.57 7.24
CA SER A 126 9.11 -8.59 8.28
C SER A 126 8.80 -9.99 7.70
N PRO A 127 9.28 -11.06 8.35
CA PRO A 127 8.95 -12.44 7.98
C PRO A 127 7.46 -12.70 7.81
N PHE A 128 6.64 -12.11 8.70
CA PHE A 128 5.19 -12.24 8.69
C PHE A 128 4.58 -11.88 7.33
N TRP A 129 5.01 -10.78 6.71
CA TRP A 129 4.45 -10.35 5.43
C TRP A 129 4.90 -11.19 4.24
N LYS A 130 6.14 -11.68 4.28
CA LYS A 130 6.68 -12.61 3.27
C LYS A 130 5.95 -13.95 3.33
N GLU A 131 5.75 -14.48 4.53
CA GLU A 131 4.92 -15.67 4.75
C GLU A 131 3.47 -15.43 4.28
N LYS A 132 2.89 -14.28 4.64
CA LYS A 132 1.53 -13.92 4.23
C LYS A 132 1.38 -13.84 2.71
N PHE A 133 2.39 -13.32 2.02
CA PHE A 133 2.42 -13.26 0.55
C PHE A 133 2.33 -14.66 -0.08
N ILE A 134 3.04 -15.64 0.48
CA ILE A 134 2.96 -17.03 0.03
C ILE A 134 1.62 -17.68 0.43
N ASN A 135 1.13 -17.42 1.63
CA ASN A 135 -0.15 -17.96 2.13
C ASN A 135 -1.37 -17.43 1.37
N GLY A 136 -1.23 -16.33 0.62
CA GLY A 136 -2.28 -15.82 -0.26
C GLY A 136 -2.42 -16.59 -1.59
N LEU A 137 -1.48 -17.50 -1.91
CA LEU A 137 -1.52 -18.39 -3.07
C LEU A 137 -2.58 -19.50 -2.91
N PRO A 138 -3.00 -20.19 -3.99
CA PRO A 138 -3.91 -21.32 -3.90
C PRO A 138 -3.17 -22.48 -3.24
N THR A 139 -3.82 -23.19 -2.32
CA THR A 139 -3.19 -24.12 -1.36
C THR A 139 -2.11 -25.02 -1.98
N LEU A 140 -2.46 -25.84 -2.97
CA LEU A 140 -1.53 -26.80 -3.59
C LEU A 140 -0.33 -26.13 -4.30
N PHE A 141 -0.55 -24.94 -4.85
CA PHE A 141 0.51 -24.19 -5.50
C PHE A 141 1.41 -23.50 -4.47
N GLY A 142 0.81 -22.93 -3.42
CA GLY A 142 1.54 -22.37 -2.29
C GLY A 142 2.42 -23.41 -1.59
N GLU A 143 1.94 -24.65 -1.43
CA GLU A 143 2.73 -25.77 -0.89
C GLU A 143 3.97 -26.04 -1.75
N LYS A 144 3.83 -26.15 -3.08
CA LYS A 144 4.98 -26.34 -3.99
C LYS A 144 5.97 -25.18 -3.96
N VAL A 145 5.48 -23.95 -3.79
CA VAL A 145 6.34 -22.78 -3.62
C VAL A 145 7.12 -22.87 -2.31
N LYS A 146 6.46 -23.24 -1.20
CA LYS A 146 7.12 -23.45 0.09
C LYS A 146 8.15 -24.57 0.04
N GLU A 147 7.84 -25.69 -0.60
CA GLU A 147 8.79 -26.80 -0.83
C GLU A 147 10.04 -26.36 -1.62
N THR A 148 9.90 -25.39 -2.52
CA THR A 148 11.03 -24.87 -3.30
C THR A 148 11.85 -23.85 -2.51
N LEU A 149 11.22 -23.13 -1.58
CA LEU A 149 11.87 -22.12 -0.75
C LEU A 149 12.51 -22.70 0.52
N CYS A 150 12.06 -23.86 1.00
CA CYS A 150 12.58 -24.44 2.23
C CYS A 150 13.98 -25.03 2.04
N ASN A 151 14.79 -24.94 3.09
CA ASN A 151 16.10 -25.55 3.16
C ASN A 151 16.01 -27.09 3.36
N SER A 152 17.15 -27.76 3.52
CA SER A 152 17.22 -29.21 3.76
C SER A 152 16.53 -29.68 5.05
N LEU A 153 16.17 -28.77 5.96
CA LEU A 153 15.42 -29.03 7.19
C LEU A 153 13.92 -28.76 7.05
N GLY A 154 13.46 -28.29 5.88
CA GLY A 154 12.07 -27.94 5.64
C GLY A 154 11.68 -26.55 6.15
N GLU A 155 12.64 -25.71 6.54
CA GLU A 155 12.40 -24.36 7.05
C GLU A 155 12.65 -23.29 5.98
N ILE A 156 11.81 -22.25 5.97
CA ILE A 156 11.96 -21.10 5.07
C ILE A 156 12.59 -19.95 5.85
N ASP A 157 13.77 -19.52 5.40
CA ASP A 157 14.46 -18.36 5.95
C ASP A 157 13.85 -17.08 5.37
N TYR A 158 12.73 -16.66 5.97
CA TYR A 158 12.03 -15.45 5.53
C TYR A 158 12.84 -14.17 5.73
N ASP A 159 13.74 -14.11 6.71
CA ASP A 159 14.53 -12.90 6.98
C ASP A 159 15.42 -12.56 5.79
N ASN A 160 16.04 -13.58 5.18
CA ASN A 160 16.93 -13.42 4.04
C ASN A 160 16.25 -13.42 2.66
N LEU A 161 14.94 -13.68 2.58
CA LEU A 161 14.19 -13.62 1.32
C LEU A 161 13.76 -12.19 0.98
N THR A 162 13.89 -11.79 -0.29
CA THR A 162 13.21 -10.61 -0.82
C THR A 162 11.86 -10.97 -1.45
N TYR A 163 10.96 -10.00 -1.61
CA TYR A 163 9.74 -10.19 -2.41
C TYR A 163 10.06 -10.58 -3.87
N GLY A 164 11.21 -10.17 -4.38
CA GLY A 164 11.71 -10.56 -5.70
C GLY A 164 12.08 -12.03 -5.78
N ASP A 165 12.73 -12.58 -4.74
CA ASP A 165 13.09 -14.00 -4.67
C ASP A 165 11.84 -14.88 -4.59
N ILE A 166 10.88 -14.49 -3.76
CA ILE A 166 9.59 -15.17 -3.63
C ILE A 166 8.85 -15.14 -4.97
N SER A 167 8.74 -13.97 -5.61
CA SER A 167 8.04 -13.81 -6.89
C SER A 167 8.71 -14.59 -8.02
N SER A 168 10.05 -14.62 -8.05
CA SER A 168 10.82 -15.42 -9.01
C SER A 168 10.59 -16.92 -8.80
N THR A 169 10.50 -17.36 -7.55
CA THR A 169 10.20 -18.76 -7.21
C THR A 169 8.78 -19.13 -7.62
N ILE A 170 7.79 -18.28 -7.33
CA ILE A 170 6.40 -18.47 -7.76
C ILE A 170 6.32 -18.62 -9.29
N ARG A 171 6.99 -17.74 -10.04
CA ARG A 171 7.06 -17.83 -11.50
C ARG A 171 7.69 -19.15 -11.96
N SER A 172 8.82 -19.55 -11.37
CA SER A 172 9.52 -20.78 -11.71
C SER A 172 8.66 -22.03 -11.48
N VAL A 173 8.01 -22.13 -10.31
CA VAL A 173 7.10 -23.23 -9.96
C VAL A 173 5.90 -23.25 -10.88
N GLY A 174 5.29 -22.10 -11.17
CA GLY A 174 4.14 -22.01 -12.07
C GLY A 174 4.48 -22.46 -13.48
N MET A 175 5.64 -22.05 -14.00
CA MET A 175 6.13 -22.47 -15.32
C MET A 175 6.45 -23.97 -15.38
N LYS A 176 6.98 -24.55 -14.29
CA LYS A 176 7.20 -26.00 -14.19
C LYS A 176 5.87 -26.76 -14.21
N MET A 177 4.89 -26.33 -13.41
CA MET A 177 3.57 -26.95 -13.41
C MET A 177 2.87 -26.84 -14.77
N CYS A 178 2.96 -25.69 -15.44
CA CYS A 178 2.48 -25.50 -16.82
C CYS A 178 3.04 -26.57 -17.78
N ARG A 179 4.34 -26.84 -17.72
CA ARG A 179 5.00 -27.85 -18.55
C ARG A 179 4.55 -29.26 -18.17
N ASP A 180 4.54 -29.59 -16.88
CA ASP A 180 4.14 -30.91 -16.38
C ASP A 180 2.68 -31.23 -16.78
N PHE A 181 1.79 -30.23 -16.72
CA PHE A 181 0.40 -30.39 -17.12
C PHE A 181 0.23 -30.54 -18.63
N LYS A 182 1.04 -29.81 -19.44
CA LYS A 182 1.09 -30.01 -20.89
C LYS A 182 1.48 -31.46 -21.23
N ILE A 183 2.41 -32.04 -20.48
CA ILE A 183 2.85 -33.44 -20.61
C ILE A 183 1.76 -34.42 -20.14
N GLN A 184 1.06 -34.16 -19.03
CA GLN A 184 0.00 -35.04 -18.50
C GLN A 184 -1.35 -34.94 -19.23
N SER A 185 -1.57 -33.89 -20.03
CA SER A 185 -2.90 -33.58 -20.62
C SER A 185 -3.40 -34.53 -21.73
N GLN A 186 -2.75 -35.68 -21.95
CA GLN A 186 -3.27 -36.74 -22.83
C GLN A 186 -4.49 -37.49 -22.25
N ALA A 187 -4.92 -37.26 -20.99
CA ALA A 187 -5.96 -38.13 -20.39
C ALA A 187 -7.06 -37.51 -19.50
N SER A 188 -7.16 -36.20 -19.23
CA SER A 188 -8.33 -35.69 -18.48
C SER A 188 -8.70 -34.22 -18.69
N LYS A 189 -10.01 -33.92 -18.64
CA LYS A 189 -10.61 -32.58 -18.70
C LYS A 189 -11.01 -32.14 -17.28
N SER A 190 -10.29 -31.18 -16.68
CA SER A 190 -10.61 -30.64 -15.34
C SER A 190 -10.46 -29.11 -15.27
N LYS A 191 -11.14 -28.47 -14.31
CA LYS A 191 -11.12 -27.01 -14.07
C LYS A 191 -9.71 -26.46 -13.82
N ALA A 192 -8.84 -27.24 -13.19
CA ALA A 192 -7.43 -26.90 -12.97
C ALA A 192 -6.67 -26.67 -14.29
N LYS A 193 -7.05 -27.34 -15.39
CA LYS A 193 -6.44 -27.18 -16.72
C LYS A 193 -6.65 -25.78 -17.28
N TYR A 194 -7.83 -25.20 -17.07
CA TYR A 194 -8.17 -23.86 -17.55
C TYR A 194 -7.38 -22.79 -16.81
N GLU A 195 -7.37 -22.85 -15.47
CA GLU A 195 -6.64 -21.88 -14.63
C GLU A 195 -5.13 -21.91 -14.88
N LEU A 196 -4.56 -23.12 -15.08
CA LEU A 196 -3.15 -23.26 -15.44
C LEU A 196 -2.85 -22.66 -16.82
N GLY A 197 -3.71 -22.91 -17.82
CA GLY A 197 -3.56 -22.38 -19.17
C GLY A 197 -3.54 -20.84 -19.22
N THR A 198 -4.37 -20.19 -18.40
CA THR A 198 -4.39 -18.73 -18.28
C THR A 198 -3.08 -18.18 -17.71
N PHE A 199 -2.50 -18.85 -16.70
CA PHE A 199 -1.18 -18.48 -16.15
C PHE A 199 -0.07 -18.61 -17.19
N CYS A 200 -0.01 -19.73 -17.94
CA CYS A 200 1.03 -19.93 -18.93
C CYS A 200 1.00 -18.82 -20.02
N THR A 201 -0.20 -18.38 -20.42
CA THR A 201 -0.40 -17.33 -21.43
C THR A 201 0.15 -15.97 -20.97
N GLN A 202 0.10 -15.65 -19.68
CA GLN A 202 0.66 -14.41 -19.12
C GLN A 202 2.19 -14.33 -19.22
N TYR A 203 2.86 -15.46 -19.40
CA TYR A 203 4.31 -15.56 -19.52
C TYR A 203 4.76 -15.98 -20.92
N GLY A 204 3.90 -15.81 -21.93
CA GLY A 204 4.24 -16.02 -23.34
C GLY A 204 4.27 -17.49 -23.78
N LEU A 205 3.72 -18.42 -22.98
CA LEU A 205 3.52 -19.81 -23.43
C LEU A 205 2.21 -19.93 -24.22
N PRO A 206 2.15 -20.82 -25.24
CA PRO A 206 0.94 -21.04 -26.01
C PRO A 206 -0.19 -21.54 -25.10
N PRO A 207 -1.43 -21.06 -25.31
CA PRO A 207 -2.57 -21.46 -24.52
C PRO A 207 -2.76 -22.97 -24.56
N ILE A 208 -3.07 -23.58 -23.42
CA ILE A 208 -3.44 -24.99 -23.36
C ILE A 208 -4.83 -25.10 -24.02
N ALA A 209 -4.85 -25.39 -25.32
CA ALA A 209 -6.08 -25.46 -26.10
C ALA A 209 -7.06 -26.47 -25.45
N PRO A 210 -8.32 -26.09 -25.20
CA PRO A 210 -9.35 -27.06 -24.91
C PRO A 210 -9.63 -27.84 -26.21
N SER A 211 -9.43 -29.15 -26.18
CA SER A 211 -10.07 -30.08 -27.11
C SER A 211 -11.42 -30.53 -26.58
#